data_AF-A0A5R8LCW4-F1
#
_entry.id   AF-A0A5R8LCW4-F1
#
_cell.length_a   1.000
_cell.length_b   1.000
_cell.length_c   1.000
_cell.angle_alpha   90.00
_cell.angle_beta   90.00
_cell.angle_gamma   90.00
#
_symmetry.space_group_name_H-M   'P 1'
#
loop_
_entity.id
_entity.type
_entity.pdbx_description
1 polymer ?
#
loop_
_entity_poly.entity_id
_entity_poly.type
_entity_poly.pdbx_seq_one_letter_code
_entity_poly.pdbx_strand_id
1 'polypeptide(L)'
;MTLPAEVEVRWRRVPEGTARRAVSRALLAELLPGASFAARCARCGGDHGRLRVSGADAAVSVSYAEGWALVVAASGASRVGLDAVPVAVTGLERVLPGADARSWARVEAVLKADGRGLTVDPARVRFAADPAGADWSARVGDGPALTGWDVPGPPGIVVAVALPTRG
;
A
#
# COMPACT_ATOMS: atom_id res chain seq x y z
N MET A 1 -13.65 -10.28 3.28
CA MET A 1 -13.04 -11.40 4.05
C MET A 1 -12.07 -10.83 5.09
N THR A 2 -11.37 -11.63 5.89
CA THR A 2 -10.39 -11.11 6.86
C THR A 2 -8.98 -11.11 6.26
N LEU A 3 -8.19 -10.08 6.54
CA LEU A 3 -6.76 -10.04 6.21
C LEU A 3 -6.03 -11.28 6.76
N PRO A 4 -4.97 -11.77 6.08
CA PRO A 4 -4.10 -12.81 6.64
C PRO A 4 -3.50 -12.38 7.98
N ALA A 5 -3.33 -13.32 8.91
CA ALA A 5 -2.81 -13.03 10.26
C ALA A 5 -1.39 -12.43 10.25
N GLU A 6 -0.61 -12.69 9.20
CA GLU A 6 0.74 -12.12 9.03
C GLU A 6 0.74 -10.67 8.52
N VAL A 7 -0.43 -10.11 8.19
CA VAL A 7 -0.59 -8.77 7.63
C VAL A 7 -1.29 -7.86 8.63
N GLU A 8 -0.57 -6.87 9.13
CA GLU A 8 -1.09 -5.89 10.07
C GLU A 8 -1.11 -4.49 9.45
N VAL A 9 -2.27 -3.83 9.53
CA VAL A 9 -2.47 -2.45 9.09
C VAL A 9 -2.70 -1.57 10.31
N ARG A 10 -1.98 -0.45 10.41
CA ARG A 10 -2.21 0.58 11.44
C ARG A 10 -2.28 1.96 10.83
N TRP A 11 -2.99 2.86 11.52
CA TRP A 11 -3.05 4.26 11.15
C TRP A 11 -3.04 5.17 12.37
N ARG A 12 -2.59 6.40 12.16
CA ARG A 12 -2.53 7.45 13.18
C ARG A 12 -2.78 8.81 12.53
N ARG A 13 -3.53 9.66 13.23
CA ARG A 13 -3.71 11.05 12.81
C ARG A 13 -2.37 11.76 12.92
N VAL A 14 -2.00 12.50 11.89
CA VAL A 14 -0.80 13.32 11.86
C VAL A 14 -1.12 14.60 12.62
N PRO A 15 -0.46 14.86 13.76
CA PRO A 15 -0.65 16.11 14.47
C PRO A 15 -0.23 17.31 13.62
N GLU A 16 -0.85 18.46 13.85
CA GLU A 16 -0.45 19.70 13.19
C GLU A 16 1.04 20.00 13.45
N GLY A 17 1.73 20.54 12.44
CA GLY A 17 3.17 20.81 12.50
C GLY A 17 4.08 19.57 12.50
N THR A 18 3.53 18.35 12.54
CA THR A 18 4.33 17.11 12.53
C THR A 18 4.55 16.60 11.11
N ALA A 19 5.79 16.22 10.80
CA ALA A 19 6.07 15.54 9.54
C ALA A 19 5.39 14.17 9.49
N ARG A 20 4.46 13.97 8.53
CA ARG A 20 3.74 12.70 8.29
C ARG A 20 4.66 11.46 8.25
N ARG A 21 5.88 11.63 7.76
CA ARG A 21 6.90 10.56 7.71
C ARG A 21 7.34 10.11 9.10
N ALA A 22 7.54 11.04 10.05
CA ALA A 22 7.87 10.70 11.42
C ALA A 22 6.75 9.84 12.06
N VAL A 23 5.50 10.20 11.82
CA VAL A 23 4.32 9.43 12.29
C VAL A 23 4.31 8.02 11.72
N SER A 24 4.49 7.87 10.40
CA SER A 24 4.56 6.54 9.79
C SER A 24 5.76 5.71 10.27
N ARG A 25 6.89 6.34 10.58
CA ARG A 25 8.07 5.63 11.10
C ARG A 25 7.84 5.15 12.53
N ALA A 26 7.19 5.96 13.36
CA ALA A 26 6.79 5.54 14.71
C ALA A 26 5.83 4.35 14.66
N LEU A 27 4.79 4.39 13.81
CA LEU A 27 3.88 3.27 13.61
C LEU A 27 4.60 1.99 13.16
N LEU A 28 5.53 2.10 12.21
CA LEU A 28 6.30 0.94 11.75
C LEU A 28 7.23 0.39 12.84
N ALA A 29 7.83 1.25 13.67
CA ALA A 29 8.65 0.82 14.79
C ALA A 29 7.85 0.11 15.90
N GLU A 30 6.58 0.49 16.08
CA GLU A 30 5.66 -0.22 16.98
C GLU A 30 5.28 -1.60 16.43
N LEU A 31 5.08 -1.72 15.11
CA LEU A 31 4.74 -2.99 14.44
C LEU A 31 5.94 -3.95 14.35
N LEU A 32 7.13 -3.41 14.14
CA LEU A 32 8.36 -4.18 13.96
C LEU A 32 9.45 -3.63 14.89
N PRO A 33 9.36 -3.93 16.20
CA PRO A 33 10.34 -3.47 17.17
C PRO A 33 11.76 -3.91 16.78
N GLY A 34 12.73 -2.98 16.85
CA GLY A 34 14.12 -3.25 16.49
C GLY A 34 14.42 -3.22 14.98
N ALA A 35 13.40 -3.09 14.12
CA ALA A 35 13.62 -2.90 12.70
C ALA A 35 14.00 -1.44 12.36
N SER A 36 14.78 -1.29 11.31
CA SER A 36 15.12 0.01 10.72
C SER A 36 14.52 0.14 9.32
N PHE A 37 14.21 1.39 8.94
CA PHE A 37 13.45 1.69 7.72
C PHE A 37 14.15 2.73 6.87
N ALA A 38 14.59 2.34 5.66
CA ALA A 38 15.20 3.24 4.70
C ALA A 38 14.33 3.37 3.44
N ALA A 39 14.09 4.60 3.00
CA ALA A 39 13.48 4.89 1.71
C ALA A 39 14.52 5.64 0.86
N ARG A 40 14.99 5.02 -0.22
CA ARG A 40 15.92 5.65 -1.17
C ARG A 40 15.48 5.32 -2.59
N CYS A 41 15.33 6.36 -3.41
CA CYS A 41 15.01 6.19 -4.81
C CYS A 41 16.23 5.65 -5.54
N ALA A 42 16.09 4.54 -6.25
CA ALA A 42 17.17 3.95 -7.04
C ALA A 42 17.64 4.86 -8.19
N ARG A 43 16.82 5.85 -8.61
CA ARG A 43 17.13 6.76 -9.71
C ARG A 43 17.87 8.02 -9.27
N CYS A 44 17.42 8.67 -8.20
CA CYS A 44 17.95 9.98 -7.78
C CYS A 44 18.49 10.01 -6.35
N GLY A 45 18.41 8.90 -5.60
CA GLY A 45 18.84 8.83 -4.20
C GLY A 45 17.91 9.49 -3.18
N GLY A 46 16.86 10.19 -3.63
CA GLY A 46 15.90 10.88 -2.77
C GLY A 46 15.11 9.96 -1.84
N ASP A 47 14.48 10.52 -0.81
CA ASP A 47 13.80 9.78 0.26
C ASP A 47 12.37 9.32 -0.08
N HIS A 48 12.00 9.40 -1.36
CA HIS A 48 10.70 9.00 -1.91
C HIS A 48 10.72 7.61 -2.56
N GLY A 49 11.79 6.84 -2.33
CA GLY A 49 11.88 5.46 -2.79
C GLY A 49 10.99 4.52 -1.97
N ARG A 50 10.96 3.26 -2.41
CA ARG A 50 10.35 2.16 -1.66
C ARG A 50 11.02 2.02 -0.29
N LEU A 51 10.22 1.71 0.72
CA LEU A 51 10.71 1.34 2.04
C LEU A 51 11.37 -0.02 2.03
N ARG A 52 12.58 -0.07 2.58
CA ARG A 52 13.33 -1.28 2.88
C ARG A 52 13.41 -1.43 4.39
N VAL A 53 13.20 -2.67 4.84
CA VAL A 53 13.27 -3.07 6.25
C VAL A 53 14.61 -3.76 6.48
N SER A 54 15.22 -3.54 7.62
CA SER A 54 16.39 -4.29 8.08
C SER A 54 16.21 -4.63 9.56
N GLY A 55 16.58 -5.84 9.97
CA GLY A 55 16.36 -6.33 11.34
C GLY A 55 15.03 -7.08 11.56
N ALA A 56 14.21 -7.25 10.51
CA ALA A 56 13.01 -8.08 10.53
C ALA A 56 12.73 -8.68 9.14
N ASP A 57 12.19 -9.90 9.09
CA ASP A 57 11.70 -10.52 7.86
C ASP A 57 10.27 -10.08 7.57
N ALA A 58 10.14 -8.86 7.03
CA ALA A 58 8.84 -8.29 6.68
C ALA A 58 8.96 -7.29 5.52
N ALA A 59 7.90 -7.21 4.70
CA ALA A 59 7.70 -6.10 3.79
C ALA A 59 6.79 -5.05 4.42
N VAL A 60 7.02 -3.78 4.10
CA VAL A 60 6.19 -2.67 4.57
C VAL A 60 5.80 -1.72 3.44
N SER A 61 4.64 -1.09 3.57
CA SER A 61 4.21 0.01 2.71
C SER A 61 3.55 1.10 3.55
N VAL A 62 3.57 2.33 3.03
CA VAL A 62 2.97 3.49 3.69
C VAL A 62 2.08 4.24 2.70
N SER A 63 1.00 4.81 3.21
CA SER A 63 0.21 5.81 2.48
C SER A 63 -0.24 6.94 3.42
N TYR A 64 -0.58 8.08 2.82
CA TYR A 64 -1.00 9.27 3.55
C TYR A 64 -2.24 9.86 2.88
N ALA A 65 -3.30 10.08 3.65
CA ALA A 65 -4.55 10.66 3.14
C ALA A 65 -5.19 11.54 4.23
N GLU A 66 -5.64 12.75 3.87
CA GLU A 66 -6.35 13.70 4.75
C GLU A 66 -5.86 13.77 6.20
N GLY A 67 -4.57 14.02 6.38
CA GLY A 67 -3.98 14.14 7.72
C GLY A 67 -3.84 12.82 8.48
N TRP A 68 -3.95 11.67 7.81
CA TRP A 68 -3.63 10.35 8.36
C TRP A 68 -2.34 9.80 7.76
N ALA A 69 -1.58 9.09 8.60
CA ALA A 69 -0.53 8.19 8.16
C ALA A 69 -1.01 6.76 8.36
N LEU A 70 -0.94 5.94 7.31
CA LEU A 70 -1.31 4.54 7.31
C LEU A 70 -0.09 3.71 6.94
N VAL A 71 0.07 2.58 7.62
CA VAL A 71 1.17 1.65 7.41
C VAL A 71 0.65 0.23 7.34
N VAL A 72 1.32 -0.61 6.57
CA VAL A 72 1.13 -2.06 6.59
C VAL A 72 2.48 -2.72 6.83
N ALA A 73 2.49 -3.78 7.63
CA ALA A 73 3.59 -4.72 7.76
C ALA A 73 3.08 -6.11 7.39
N ALA A 74 3.85 -6.84 6.58
CA ALA A 74 3.54 -8.20 6.16
C ALA A 74 4.75 -9.10 6.44
N SER A 75 4.66 -9.92 7.49
CA SER A 75 5.73 -10.82 7.91
C SER A 75 5.94 -11.95 6.91
N GLY A 76 7.20 -12.26 6.59
CA GLY A 76 7.60 -13.28 5.60
C GLY A 76 7.22 -12.95 4.16
N ALA A 77 6.67 -11.77 3.88
CA ALA A 77 6.34 -11.34 2.53
C ALA A 77 7.53 -10.62 1.89
N SER A 78 7.79 -10.90 0.60
CA SER A 78 8.83 -10.19 -0.15
C SER A 78 8.43 -8.77 -0.54
N ARG A 79 7.13 -8.54 -0.75
CA ARG A 79 6.54 -7.24 -1.10
C ARG A 79 5.14 -7.11 -0.53
N VAL A 80 4.76 -5.87 -0.24
CA VAL A 80 3.40 -5.47 0.11
C VAL A 80 3.16 -4.07 -0.45
N GLY A 81 1.92 -3.80 -0.82
CA GLY A 81 1.43 -2.50 -1.20
C GLY A 81 0.25 -2.10 -0.33
N LEU A 82 0.24 -0.84 0.08
CA LEU A 82 -0.86 -0.22 0.81
C LEU A 82 -1.15 1.11 0.14
N ASP A 83 -2.41 1.33 -0.20
CA ASP A 83 -2.87 2.66 -0.54
C ASP A 83 -4.13 3.06 0.21
N ALA A 84 -4.24 4.37 0.43
CA ALA A 84 -5.26 5.00 1.22
C ALA A 84 -5.65 6.29 0.52
N VAL A 85 -6.94 6.46 0.26
CA VAL A 85 -7.46 7.59 -0.52
C VAL A 85 -8.75 8.11 0.09
N PRO A 86 -9.01 9.43 0.04
CA PRO A 86 -10.29 9.95 0.49
C PRO A 86 -11.45 9.41 -0.33
N VAL A 87 -12.59 9.15 0.30
CA VAL A 87 -13.84 8.80 -0.41
C VAL A 87 -14.23 9.90 -1.40
N ALA A 88 -14.00 11.17 -1.04
CA ALA A 88 -14.31 12.34 -1.85
C ALA A 88 -13.17 12.74 -2.82
N VAL A 89 -12.24 11.82 -3.13
CA VAL A 89 -11.14 12.11 -4.08
C VAL A 89 -11.72 12.53 -5.44
N THR A 90 -11.11 13.56 -6.03
CA THR A 90 -11.50 14.11 -7.33
C THR A 90 -10.35 14.06 -8.32
N GLY A 91 -10.66 14.21 -9.61
CA GLY A 91 -9.65 14.26 -10.67
C GLY A 91 -9.11 12.90 -11.12
N LEU A 92 -9.65 11.79 -10.61
CA LEU A 92 -9.27 10.43 -11.03
C LEU A 92 -9.48 10.19 -12.52
N GLU A 93 -10.48 10.83 -13.13
CA GLU A 93 -10.77 10.72 -14.56
C GLU A 93 -9.56 11.01 -15.47
N ARG A 94 -8.61 11.84 -15.01
CA ARG A 94 -7.40 12.18 -15.77
C ARG A 94 -6.35 11.06 -15.80
N VAL A 95 -6.40 10.15 -14.83
CA VAL A 95 -5.38 9.10 -14.62
C VAL A 95 -5.95 7.69 -14.78
N LEU A 96 -7.23 7.51 -14.49
CA LEU A 96 -7.96 6.26 -14.64
C LEU A 96 -9.45 6.57 -14.86
N PRO A 97 -9.88 6.72 -16.14
CA PRO A 97 -11.26 7.01 -16.49
C PRO A 97 -12.27 6.05 -15.85
N GLY A 98 -13.35 6.61 -15.29
CA GLY A 98 -14.41 5.83 -14.62
C GLY A 98 -14.03 5.23 -13.26
N ALA A 99 -12.84 5.53 -12.73
CA ALA A 99 -12.43 5.06 -11.41
C ALA A 99 -13.11 5.85 -10.28
N ASP A 100 -13.60 5.10 -9.30
CA ASP A 100 -13.96 5.61 -7.97
C ASP A 100 -12.76 5.52 -7.00
N ALA A 101 -12.94 6.05 -5.79
CA ALA A 101 -11.94 5.98 -4.72
C ALA A 101 -11.44 4.55 -4.46
N ARG A 102 -12.35 3.57 -4.47
CA ARG A 102 -12.02 2.17 -4.16
C ARG A 102 -11.16 1.53 -5.24
N SER A 103 -11.59 1.60 -6.49
CA SER A 103 -10.82 1.09 -7.62
C SER A 103 -9.46 1.76 -7.72
N TRP A 104 -9.37 3.07 -7.45
CA TRP A 104 -8.11 3.79 -7.40
C TRP A 104 -7.18 3.29 -6.28
N ALA A 105 -7.67 3.15 -5.05
CA ALA A 105 -6.88 2.61 -3.95
C ALA A 105 -6.34 1.21 -4.26
N ARG A 106 -7.16 0.35 -4.87
CA ARG A 106 -6.74 -0.99 -5.29
C ARG A 106 -5.62 -0.95 -6.32
N VAL A 107 -5.75 -0.10 -7.34
CA VAL A 107 -4.73 0.08 -8.39
C VAL A 107 -3.40 0.53 -7.79
N GLU A 108 -3.43 1.55 -6.95
CA GLU A 108 -2.22 2.06 -6.29
C GLU A 108 -1.61 1.03 -5.33
N ALA A 109 -2.43 0.29 -4.58
CA ALA A 109 -1.94 -0.80 -3.74
C ALA A 109 -1.24 -1.88 -4.58
N VAL A 110 -1.81 -2.27 -5.73
CA VAL A 110 -1.18 -3.21 -6.67
C VAL A 110 0.14 -2.68 -7.21
N LEU A 111 0.19 -1.43 -7.68
CA LEU A 111 1.43 -0.83 -8.22
C LEU A 111 2.52 -0.70 -7.15
N LYS A 112 2.13 -0.40 -5.91
CA LYS A 112 3.02 -0.41 -4.76
C LYS A 112 3.51 -1.81 -4.41
N ALA A 113 2.69 -2.85 -4.52
CA ALA A 113 3.13 -4.23 -4.29
C ALA A 113 4.00 -4.78 -5.44
N ASP A 114 3.72 -4.35 -6.67
CA ASP A 114 4.41 -4.78 -7.88
C ASP A 114 5.91 -4.44 -7.86
N GLY A 115 6.27 -3.21 -7.50
CA GLY A 115 7.69 -2.82 -7.44
C GLY A 115 8.06 -1.66 -8.33
N ARG A 116 7.48 -1.61 -9.54
CA ARG A 116 7.93 -0.74 -10.64
C ARG A 116 7.47 0.72 -10.49
N GLY A 117 6.54 0.99 -9.59
CA GLY A 117 6.08 2.36 -9.25
C GLY A 117 5.43 3.06 -10.44
N LEU A 118 5.60 4.39 -10.53
CA LEU A 118 5.00 5.26 -11.56
C LEU A 118 5.49 5.00 -12.99
N THR A 119 6.36 4.01 -13.22
CA THR A 119 6.80 3.62 -14.56
C THR A 119 5.77 2.77 -15.30
N VAL A 120 4.71 2.35 -14.61
CA VAL A 120 3.61 1.58 -15.17
C VAL A 120 2.37 2.47 -15.21
N ASP A 121 1.75 2.54 -16.39
CA ASP A 121 0.43 3.12 -16.57
C ASP A 121 -0.61 2.39 -15.67
N PRO A 122 -1.33 3.10 -14.79
CA PRO A 122 -2.39 2.54 -13.95
C PRO A 122 -3.42 1.70 -14.73
N ALA A 123 -3.72 2.06 -15.98
CA ALA A 123 -4.64 1.32 -16.84
C ALA A 123 -4.14 -0.09 -17.23
N ARG A 124 -2.88 -0.44 -16.92
CA ARG A 124 -2.33 -1.79 -17.11
C ARG A 124 -2.61 -2.74 -15.96
N VAL A 125 -3.19 -2.26 -14.85
CA VAL A 125 -3.68 -3.13 -13.78
C VAL A 125 -4.96 -3.82 -14.27
N ARG A 126 -4.96 -5.15 -14.23
CA ARG A 126 -6.10 -5.99 -14.60
C ARG A 126 -6.56 -6.76 -13.38
N PHE A 127 -7.81 -6.55 -12.98
CA PHE A 127 -8.43 -7.24 -11.87
C PHE A 127 -9.17 -8.49 -12.35
N ALA A 128 -9.18 -9.51 -11.49
CA ALA A 128 -10.03 -10.68 -11.64
C ALA A 128 -10.72 -10.96 -10.30
N ALA A 129 -11.94 -11.52 -10.38
CA ALA A 129 -12.73 -11.83 -9.20
C ALA A 129 -12.14 -13.02 -8.41
N ASP A 130 -12.41 -12.99 -7.11
CA ASP A 130 -12.48 -14.14 -6.19
C ASP A 130 -11.29 -15.13 -6.20
N PRO A 131 -10.08 -14.68 -5.81
CA PRO A 131 -9.05 -15.61 -5.34
C PRO A 131 -9.45 -16.18 -3.97
N ALA A 132 -9.24 -17.47 -3.74
CA ALA A 132 -9.47 -18.10 -2.44
C ALA A 132 -8.77 -17.31 -1.30
N GLY A 133 -9.56 -16.73 -0.39
CA GLY A 133 -9.06 -16.00 0.78
C GLY A 133 -8.70 -14.52 0.58
N ALA A 134 -9.02 -13.92 -0.57
CA ALA A 134 -8.85 -12.48 -0.83
C ALA A 134 -10.08 -11.86 -1.50
N ASP A 135 -10.26 -10.54 -1.36
CA ASP A 135 -11.44 -9.85 -1.94
C ASP A 135 -11.30 -9.67 -3.46
N TRP A 136 -10.06 -9.65 -3.97
CA TRP A 136 -9.77 -9.50 -5.39
C TRP A 136 -8.36 -10.00 -5.72
N SER A 137 -8.13 -10.33 -6.99
CA SER A 137 -6.78 -10.55 -7.53
C SER A 137 -6.48 -9.56 -8.64
N ALA A 138 -5.21 -9.32 -8.90
CA ALA A 138 -4.76 -8.43 -9.95
C ALA A 138 -3.43 -8.86 -10.57
N ARG A 139 -3.17 -8.36 -11.77
CA ARG A 139 -1.87 -8.43 -12.45
C ARG A 139 -1.53 -7.09 -13.09
N VAL A 140 -0.24 -6.86 -13.28
CA VAL A 140 0.29 -5.69 -14.00
C VAL A 140 0.95 -6.15 -15.29
N GLY A 141 0.22 -6.05 -16.40
CA GLY A 141 0.60 -6.72 -17.66
C GLY A 141 0.79 -8.23 -17.44
N ASP A 142 1.87 -8.79 -17.96
CA ASP A 142 2.22 -10.22 -17.82
C ASP A 142 2.96 -10.53 -16.50
N GLY A 143 2.87 -9.62 -15.51
CA GLY A 143 3.49 -9.78 -14.21
C GLY A 143 2.89 -10.91 -13.36
N PRO A 144 3.52 -11.22 -12.20
CA PRO A 144 2.99 -12.20 -11.26
C PRO A 144 1.61 -11.78 -10.76
N ALA A 145 0.82 -12.76 -10.32
CA ALA A 145 -0.45 -12.49 -9.65
C ALA A 145 -0.22 -11.82 -8.30
N LEU A 146 -1.13 -10.91 -7.97
CA LEU A 146 -1.27 -10.31 -6.66
C LEU A 146 -2.66 -10.60 -6.13
N THR A 147 -2.76 -10.88 -4.84
CA THR A 147 -4.02 -10.91 -4.09
C THR A 147 -4.17 -9.63 -3.29
N GLY A 148 -5.41 -9.21 -3.08
CA GLY A 148 -5.69 -7.97 -2.37
C GLY A 148 -6.96 -7.99 -1.54
N TRP A 149 -7.00 -7.04 -0.62
CA TRP A 149 -8.04 -6.88 0.39
C TRP A 149 -8.43 -5.42 0.49
N ASP A 150 -9.73 -5.18 0.60
CA ASP A 150 -10.25 -3.89 1.02
C ASP A 150 -10.36 -3.90 2.54
N VAL A 151 -9.64 -3.00 3.22
CA VAL A 151 -9.43 -3.09 4.67
C VAL A 151 -10.06 -1.90 5.37
N PRO A 152 -10.46 -2.04 6.66
CA PRO A 152 -10.91 -0.90 7.44
C PRO A 152 -9.85 0.20 7.50
N GLY A 153 -10.31 1.45 7.48
CA GLY A 153 -9.47 2.63 7.60
C GLY A 153 -10.09 3.68 8.51
N PRO A 154 -9.40 4.82 8.71
CA PRO A 154 -9.99 5.95 9.42
C PRO A 154 -11.24 6.49 8.67
N PRO A 155 -12.15 7.19 9.37
CA PRO A 155 -13.36 7.73 8.74
C PRO A 155 -13.06 8.56 7.49
N GLY A 156 -13.81 8.34 6.42
CA GLY A 156 -13.66 9.04 5.14
C GLY A 156 -12.53 8.54 4.25
N ILE A 157 -11.77 7.52 4.67
CA ILE A 157 -10.64 6.97 3.90
C ILE A 157 -10.94 5.54 3.43
N VAL A 158 -10.77 5.30 2.13
CA VAL A 158 -10.76 3.96 1.52
C VAL A 158 -9.35 3.42 1.54
N VAL A 159 -9.17 2.17 1.99
CA VAL A 159 -7.85 1.54 2.13
C VAL A 159 -7.84 0.20 1.43
N ALA A 160 -6.76 -0.04 0.67
CA ALA A 160 -6.52 -1.31 -0.03
C ALA A 160 -5.11 -1.81 0.25
N VAL A 161 -4.99 -3.12 0.40
CA VAL A 161 -3.71 -3.84 0.58
C VAL A 161 -3.54 -4.87 -0.52
N ALA A 162 -2.32 -5.00 -1.05
CA ALA A 162 -1.96 -6.00 -2.05
C ALA A 162 -0.68 -6.74 -1.67
N LEU A 163 -0.63 -8.05 -1.92
CA LEU A 163 0.56 -8.89 -1.78
C LEU A 163 0.75 -9.76 -3.02
N PRO A 164 1.98 -10.19 -3.34
CA PRO A 164 2.18 -11.27 -4.29
C PRO A 164 1.41 -12.52 -3.85
N THR A 165 0.73 -13.18 -4.78
CA THR A 165 0.06 -14.45 -4.51
C THR A 165 1.10 -15.50 -4.09
N ARG A 166 0.85 -16.21 -2.98
CA ARG A 166 1.68 -17.37 -2.61
C ARG A 166 1.46 -18.46 -3.66
N GLY A 167 2.55 -18.93 -4.28
CA GLY A 167 2.52 -20.05 -5.22
C GLY A 167 2.36 -21.39 -4.52
#